data_AF-A0A0D2E5T1-F1
#
_entry.id   AF-A0A0D2E5T1-F1
#
_cell.length_a   1.000
_cell.length_b   1.000
_cell.length_c   1.000
_cell.angle_alpha   90.00
_cell.angle_beta   90.00
_cell.angle_gamma   90.00
#
_symmetry.space_group_name_H-M   'P 1'
#
loop_
_entity.id
_entity.type
_entity.pdbx_description
1 polymer ?
#
loop_
_entity_poly.entity_id
_entity_poly.type
_entity_poly.pdbx_seq_one_letter_code
_entity_poly.pdbx_strand_id
1 'polypeptide(L)'
;MQWHQRSFSLLLVLLAGACDVFAASGSEVAALQEGSLLPRAAAPATKHRSDKVHGIVMGVTVIILFPFASISWRLLDRLVGGRTLFKIHVCSQLLALAMLIVGFGTGVWVCILHNEVYNDEWGHVILGTILTALFLLQPLIGQWHHYLYKSPSRKVRPGIRRVHIWLGRLLMAAAIINGATGIVLGNNSPGGEKGYSAAAGIVGVAYIVILVLWYWNRSKQNREDDGHDMARAGGADVERKSVPDVAVDRM
;
A
#
# COMPACT_ATOMS: atom_id res chain seq x y z
N MET A 1 9.95 -22.30 -11.89
CA MET A 1 10.63 -21.02 -12.24
C MET A 1 9.84 -20.14 -13.21
N GLN A 2 9.28 -20.69 -14.30
CA GLN A 2 8.64 -19.90 -15.37
C GLN A 2 7.49 -18.96 -14.94
N TRP A 3 6.57 -19.39 -14.07
CA TRP A 3 5.47 -18.51 -13.61
C TRP A 3 5.95 -17.31 -12.79
N HIS A 4 7.08 -17.43 -12.08
CA HIS A 4 7.62 -16.35 -11.24
C HIS A 4 8.37 -15.29 -12.05
N GLN A 5 9.11 -15.73 -13.07
CA GLN A 5 9.63 -14.82 -14.09
C GLN A 5 8.48 -14.07 -14.77
N ARG A 6 7.35 -14.74 -15.05
CA ARG A 6 6.16 -14.08 -15.60
C ARG A 6 5.57 -13.03 -14.67
N SER A 7 5.37 -13.29 -13.38
CA SER A 7 4.81 -12.27 -12.47
C SER A 7 5.74 -11.07 -12.28
N PHE A 8 7.06 -11.32 -12.17
CA PHE A 8 8.05 -10.25 -12.07
C PHE A 8 8.12 -9.44 -13.37
N SER A 9 8.13 -10.12 -14.51
CA SER A 9 8.10 -9.48 -15.82
C SER A 9 6.82 -8.68 -16.04
N LEU A 10 5.66 -9.17 -15.59
CA LEU A 10 4.40 -8.43 -15.66
C LEU A 10 4.42 -7.18 -14.79
N LEU A 11 4.95 -7.27 -13.56
CA LEU A 11 5.10 -6.09 -12.69
C LEU A 11 6.04 -5.05 -13.32
N LEU A 12 7.17 -5.49 -13.88
CA LEU A 12 8.10 -4.61 -14.59
C LEU A 12 7.46 -4.01 -15.85
N VAL A 13 6.69 -4.77 -16.61
CA VAL A 13 5.98 -4.27 -17.80
C VAL A 13 4.90 -3.27 -17.41
N LEU A 14 4.17 -3.49 -16.31
CA LEU A 14 3.18 -2.53 -15.81
C LEU A 14 3.84 -1.25 -15.29
N LEU A 15 4.98 -1.36 -14.59
CA LEU A 15 5.77 -0.21 -14.16
C LEU A 15 6.39 0.53 -15.33
N ALA A 16 6.98 -0.18 -16.29
CA ALA A 16 7.55 0.39 -17.50
C ALA A 16 6.45 1.10 -18.31
N GLY A 17 5.30 0.45 -18.53
CA GLY A 17 4.17 1.07 -19.19
C GLY A 17 3.64 2.30 -18.44
N ALA A 18 3.69 2.31 -17.11
CA ALA A 18 3.34 3.49 -16.34
C ALA A 18 4.40 4.61 -16.46
N CYS A 19 5.69 4.25 -16.44
CA CYS A 19 6.79 5.18 -16.73
C CYS A 19 6.72 5.74 -18.15
N ASP A 20 6.34 4.92 -19.13
CA ASP A 20 6.17 5.32 -20.53
C ASP A 20 4.98 6.26 -20.67
N VAL A 21 3.85 5.98 -20.00
CA VAL A 21 2.71 6.90 -19.92
C VAL A 21 3.11 8.22 -19.25
N PHE A 22 3.96 8.19 -18.22
CA PHE A 22 4.50 9.40 -17.60
C PHE A 22 5.45 10.17 -18.53
N ALA A 23 6.36 9.48 -19.20
CA ALA A 23 7.29 10.10 -20.14
C ALA A 23 6.54 10.70 -21.34
N ALA A 24 5.56 9.98 -21.87
CA ALA A 24 4.69 10.41 -22.96
C ALA A 24 3.87 11.64 -22.56
N SER A 25 3.17 11.59 -21.41
CA SER A 25 2.42 12.75 -20.91
C SER A 25 3.32 13.95 -20.62
N GLY A 26 4.52 13.74 -20.07
CA GLY A 26 5.52 14.80 -19.90
C GLY A 26 5.95 15.42 -21.23
N SER A 27 6.15 14.59 -22.26
CA SER A 27 6.52 15.06 -23.60
C SER A 27 5.38 15.75 -24.35
N GLU A 28 4.13 15.28 -24.22
CA GLU A 28 2.95 15.96 -24.74
C GLU A 28 2.79 17.32 -24.08
N VAL A 29 2.98 17.41 -22.77
CA VAL A 29 2.89 18.67 -22.03
C VAL A 29 4.02 19.63 -22.40
N ALA A 30 5.25 19.13 -22.58
CA ALA A 30 6.36 19.94 -23.07
C ALA A 30 6.12 20.43 -24.51
N ALA A 31 5.59 19.56 -25.38
CA ALA A 31 5.22 19.91 -26.76
C ALA A 31 4.06 20.91 -26.81
N LEU A 32 3.08 20.83 -25.88
CA LEU A 32 2.04 21.84 -25.71
C LEU A 32 2.60 23.18 -25.26
N GLN A 33 3.72 23.18 -24.52
CA GLN A 33 4.39 24.40 -24.07
C GLN A 33 5.22 25.07 -25.17
N GLU A 34 5.82 24.30 -26.09
CA GLU A 34 6.51 24.85 -27.27
C GLU A 34 5.58 25.17 -28.44
N GLY A 35 4.49 24.40 -28.58
CA GLY A 35 3.43 24.70 -29.52
C GLY A 35 2.77 26.01 -29.12
N SER A 36 2.66 26.94 -30.06
CA SER A 36 1.98 28.25 -29.95
C SER A 36 0.46 28.17 -29.70
N LEU A 37 0.00 27.07 -29.09
CA LEU A 37 -1.35 26.78 -28.61
C LEU A 37 -1.46 26.73 -27.07
N LEU A 38 -0.65 27.50 -26.34
CA LEU A 38 -1.07 28.06 -25.05
C LEU A 38 -1.77 29.42 -25.27
N PRO A 39 -2.93 29.54 -25.95
CA PRO A 39 -3.60 30.82 -26.00
C PRO A 39 -4.16 31.09 -24.60
N ARG A 40 -3.73 32.21 -24.01
CA ARG A 40 -4.30 32.77 -22.77
C ARG A 40 -3.91 31.96 -21.53
N ALA A 41 -3.55 32.66 -20.46
CA ALA A 41 -3.55 32.09 -19.12
C ALA A 41 -4.77 31.16 -18.95
N ALA A 42 -4.53 29.91 -18.54
CA ALA A 42 -5.59 28.91 -18.46
C ALA A 42 -6.80 29.45 -17.73
N ALA A 43 -8.00 29.27 -18.32
CA ALA A 43 -9.22 29.81 -17.77
C ALA A 43 -9.41 29.35 -16.30
N PRO A 44 -9.93 30.21 -15.40
CA PRO A 44 -10.13 29.85 -13.99
C PRO A 44 -10.93 28.55 -13.79
N ALA A 45 -11.90 28.29 -14.68
CA ALA A 45 -12.69 27.05 -14.66
C ALA A 45 -11.84 25.79 -14.91
N THR A 46 -10.82 25.86 -15.75
CA THR A 46 -9.91 24.75 -16.04
C THR A 46 -9.00 24.47 -14.85
N LYS A 47 -8.45 25.51 -14.21
CA LYS A 47 -7.66 25.39 -12.98
C LYS A 47 -8.48 24.68 -11.89
N HIS A 48 -9.64 25.24 -11.56
CA HIS A 48 -10.56 24.70 -10.56
C HIS A 48 -10.98 23.25 -10.83
N ARG A 49 -11.23 22.91 -12.10
CA ARG A 49 -11.58 21.53 -12.48
C ARG A 49 -10.41 20.58 -12.25
N SER A 50 -9.20 20.95 -12.65
CA SER A 50 -7.99 20.15 -12.46
C SER A 50 -7.70 19.93 -10.97
N ASP A 51 -7.82 20.98 -10.16
CA ASP A 51 -7.64 20.91 -8.70
C ASP A 51 -8.61 19.90 -8.07
N LYS A 52 -9.88 19.96 -8.48
CA LYS A 52 -10.91 19.00 -8.04
C LYS A 52 -10.63 17.57 -8.49
N VAL A 53 -10.24 17.37 -9.75
CA VAL A 53 -9.94 16.02 -10.27
C VAL A 53 -8.77 15.41 -9.52
N HIS A 54 -7.68 16.16 -9.35
CA HIS A 54 -6.53 15.72 -8.57
C HIS A 54 -6.94 15.36 -7.13
N GLY A 55 -7.62 16.29 -6.43
CA GLY A 55 -8.04 16.09 -5.05
C GLY A 55 -8.96 14.89 -4.85
N ILE A 56 -9.92 14.66 -5.76
CA ILE A 56 -10.83 13.51 -5.70
C ILE A 56 -10.09 12.20 -5.96
N VAL A 57 -9.29 12.13 -7.04
CA VAL A 57 -8.55 10.92 -7.42
C VAL A 57 -7.57 10.54 -6.32
N MET A 58 -6.78 11.50 -5.84
CA MET A 58 -5.81 11.27 -4.76
C MET A 58 -6.50 10.95 -3.45
N GLY A 59 -7.55 11.68 -3.08
CA GLY A 59 -8.33 11.42 -1.87
C GLY A 59 -8.87 9.99 -1.82
N VAL A 60 -9.55 9.53 -2.87
CA VAL A 60 -10.03 8.14 -2.98
C VAL A 60 -8.88 7.15 -2.90
N THR A 61 -7.78 7.43 -3.58
CA THR A 61 -6.62 6.54 -3.63
C THR A 61 -5.97 6.36 -2.27
N VAL A 62 -5.67 7.44 -1.55
CA VAL A 62 -4.91 7.41 -0.30
C VAL A 62 -5.77 7.10 0.92
N ILE A 63 -7.04 7.50 0.91
CA ILE A 63 -7.96 7.23 2.03
C ILE A 63 -8.59 5.83 1.90
N ILE A 64 -8.95 5.39 0.69
CA ILE A 64 -9.75 4.17 0.53
C ILE A 64 -8.89 3.04 -0.04
N LEU A 65 -8.33 3.22 -1.24
CA LEU A 65 -7.71 2.12 -1.98
C LEU A 65 -6.45 1.58 -1.29
N PHE A 66 -5.51 2.43 -0.88
CA PHE A 66 -4.29 1.98 -0.21
C PHE A 66 -4.54 1.32 1.16
N PRO A 67 -5.35 1.91 2.07
CA PRO A 67 -5.69 1.27 3.33
C PRO A 67 -6.41 -0.07 3.14
N PHE A 68 -7.36 -0.15 2.20
CA PHE A 68 -8.01 -1.40 1.84
C PHE A 68 -7.03 -2.44 1.32
N ALA A 69 -6.18 -2.08 0.35
CA ALA A 69 -5.20 -2.98 -0.25
C ALA A 69 -4.22 -3.54 0.80
N SER A 70 -3.84 -2.71 1.78
CA SER A 70 -3.00 -3.11 2.91
C SER A 70 -3.75 -4.01 3.90
N ILE A 71 -4.95 -3.65 4.35
CA ILE A 71 -5.67 -4.38 5.41
C ILE A 71 -6.34 -5.67 4.90
N SER A 72 -6.59 -5.79 3.59
CA SER A 72 -7.29 -6.94 2.96
C SER A 72 -6.80 -8.31 3.45
N TRP A 73 -5.49 -8.47 3.63
CA TRP A 73 -4.93 -9.71 4.17
C TRP A 73 -5.45 -10.03 5.58
N ARG A 74 -5.58 -9.02 6.45
CA ARG A 74 -6.01 -9.18 7.85
C ARG A 74 -7.53 -9.31 7.95
N LEU A 75 -8.25 -8.68 7.03
CA LEU A 75 -9.71 -8.73 6.98
C LEU A 75 -10.22 -10.08 6.47
N LEU A 76 -9.51 -10.68 5.50
CA LEU A 76 -10.01 -11.83 4.74
C LEU A 76 -9.30 -13.15 5.07
N ASP A 77 -8.31 -13.18 5.98
CA ASP A 77 -7.52 -14.41 6.21
C ASP A 77 -8.32 -15.61 6.71
N ARG A 78 -9.45 -15.38 7.39
CA ARG A 78 -10.39 -16.43 7.82
C ARG A 78 -11.36 -16.89 6.75
N LEU A 79 -11.57 -16.07 5.71
CA LEU A 79 -12.60 -16.30 4.69
C LEU A 79 -12.01 -16.95 3.43
N VAL A 80 -10.74 -16.69 3.15
CA VAL A 80 -10.15 -17.04 1.85
C VAL A 80 -8.74 -17.61 2.04
N GLY A 81 -8.40 -18.64 1.28
CA GLY A 81 -7.06 -19.23 1.29
C GLY A 81 -5.94 -18.25 0.90
N GLY A 82 -4.75 -18.43 1.47
CA GLY A 82 -3.62 -17.51 1.34
C GLY A 82 -3.16 -17.19 -0.09
N ARG A 83 -3.37 -18.11 -1.05
CA ARG A 83 -3.05 -17.86 -2.47
C ARG A 83 -3.98 -16.80 -3.07
N THR A 84 -5.26 -16.83 -2.73
CA THR A 84 -6.24 -15.86 -3.21
C THR A 84 -6.08 -14.54 -2.47
N LEU A 85 -5.77 -14.54 -1.16
CA LEU A 85 -5.42 -13.32 -0.42
C LEU A 85 -4.25 -12.58 -1.06
N PHE A 86 -3.20 -13.31 -1.46
CA PHE A 86 -2.08 -12.72 -2.18
C PHE A 86 -2.51 -12.06 -3.49
N LYS A 87 -3.39 -12.71 -4.27
CA LYS A 87 -3.92 -12.13 -5.49
C LYS A 87 -4.72 -10.86 -5.20
N ILE A 88 -5.64 -10.89 -4.23
CA ILE A 88 -6.44 -9.73 -3.83
C ILE A 88 -5.52 -8.57 -3.43
N HIS A 89 -4.51 -8.84 -2.62
CA HIS A 89 -3.53 -7.86 -2.19
C HIS A 89 -2.78 -7.23 -3.36
N VAL A 90 -2.22 -8.05 -4.26
CA VAL A 90 -1.47 -7.54 -5.42
C VAL A 90 -2.39 -6.77 -6.36
N CYS A 91 -3.56 -7.31 -6.72
CA CYS A 91 -4.49 -6.66 -7.63
C CYS A 91 -4.99 -5.31 -7.08
N SER A 92 -5.38 -5.27 -5.79
CA SER A 92 -5.81 -4.03 -5.16
C SER A 92 -4.67 -3.00 -5.03
N GLN A 93 -3.44 -3.44 -4.75
CA GLN A 93 -2.28 -2.54 -4.72
C GLN A 93 -1.93 -2.00 -6.11
N LEU A 94 -2.01 -2.82 -7.17
CA LEU A 94 -1.77 -2.35 -8.53
C LEU A 94 -2.85 -1.38 -9.00
N LEU A 95 -4.12 -1.61 -8.64
CA LEU A 95 -5.19 -0.67 -8.91
C LEU A 95 -4.96 0.68 -8.18
N ALA A 96 -4.62 0.62 -6.89
CA ALA A 96 -4.30 1.82 -6.12
C ALA A 96 -3.08 2.56 -6.69
N LEU A 97 -2.06 1.82 -7.13
CA LEU A 97 -0.87 2.39 -7.76
C LEU A 97 -1.18 3.06 -9.10
N ALA A 98 -2.02 2.44 -9.94
CA ALA A 98 -2.46 3.05 -11.19
C ALA A 98 -3.22 4.37 -10.93
N MET A 99 -4.12 4.38 -9.95
CA MET A 99 -4.84 5.58 -9.54
C MET A 99 -3.91 6.65 -8.95
N LEU A 100 -2.88 6.25 -8.18
CA LEU A 100 -1.85 7.15 -7.69
C LEU A 100 -1.10 7.80 -8.84
N ILE A 101 -0.79 7.05 -9.88
CA ILE A 101 -0.07 7.52 -11.06
C ILE A 101 -0.88 8.55 -11.83
N VAL A 102 -2.17 8.25 -12.07
CA VAL A 102 -3.12 9.21 -12.67
C VAL A 102 -3.26 10.46 -11.79
N GLY A 103 -3.44 10.28 -10.48
CA GLY A 103 -3.54 11.38 -9.52
C GLY A 103 -2.30 12.26 -9.49
N PHE A 104 -1.11 11.67 -9.52
CA PHE A 104 0.15 12.39 -9.61
C PHE A 104 0.28 13.16 -10.94
N GLY A 105 -0.04 12.52 -12.07
CA GLY A 105 -0.06 13.19 -13.38
C GLY A 105 -0.99 14.40 -13.42
N THR A 106 -2.20 14.28 -12.86
CA THR A 106 -3.11 15.43 -12.73
C THR A 106 -2.57 16.50 -11.76
N GLY A 107 -1.80 16.13 -10.74
CA GLY A 107 -1.14 17.07 -9.83
C GLY A 107 -0.02 17.85 -10.51
N VAL A 108 0.79 17.19 -11.35
CA VAL A 108 1.78 17.86 -12.22
C VAL A 108 1.08 18.85 -13.15
N TRP A 109 -0.03 18.45 -13.78
CA TRP A 109 -0.83 19.34 -14.62
C TRP A 109 -1.36 20.56 -13.85
N VAL A 110 -1.86 20.37 -12.62
CA VAL A 110 -2.29 21.46 -11.73
C VAL A 110 -1.13 22.45 -11.48
N CYS A 111 0.06 21.96 -11.15
CA CYS A 111 1.22 22.82 -10.92
C CYS A 111 1.58 23.67 -12.15
N ILE A 112 1.46 23.09 -13.35
CA ILE A 112 1.73 23.78 -14.62
C ILE A 112 0.68 24.87 -14.88
N LEU A 113 -0.61 24.57 -14.66
CA LEU A 113 -1.68 25.55 -14.85
C LEU A 113 -1.57 26.73 -13.87
N HIS A 114 -1.14 26.49 -12.63
CA HIS A 114 -0.93 27.55 -11.64
C HIS A 114 0.44 28.23 -11.76
N ASN A 115 1.37 27.66 -12.53
CA ASN A 115 2.76 28.11 -12.61
C ASN A 115 3.45 28.13 -11.22
N GLU A 116 3.11 27.14 -10.40
CA GLU A 116 3.59 26.99 -9.03
C GLU A 116 4.04 25.54 -8.82
N VAL A 117 5.34 25.35 -8.63
CA VAL A 117 5.96 24.04 -8.41
C VAL A 117 6.84 24.15 -7.17
N TYR A 118 6.56 23.35 -6.14
CA TYR A 118 7.32 23.30 -4.88
C TYR A 118 7.43 24.64 -4.11
N ASN A 119 6.49 25.57 -4.32
CA ASN A 119 6.46 26.87 -3.63
C ASN A 119 5.28 27.01 -2.66
N ASP A 120 4.64 25.89 -2.30
CA ASP A 120 3.48 25.88 -1.42
C ASP A 120 3.90 25.87 0.06
N GLU A 121 3.19 26.64 0.90
CA GLU A 121 3.54 26.90 2.31
C GLU A 121 3.70 25.62 3.15
N TRP A 122 2.90 24.59 2.86
CA TRP A 122 2.83 23.36 3.64
C TRP A 122 3.55 22.17 2.99
N GLY A 123 4.25 22.39 1.88
CA GLY A 123 5.04 21.37 1.19
C GLY A 123 4.25 20.18 0.63
N HIS A 124 2.96 20.36 0.32
CA HIS A 124 2.10 19.39 -0.36
C HIS A 124 2.73 18.86 -1.64
N VAL A 125 3.29 19.73 -2.49
CA VAL A 125 3.82 19.30 -3.79
C VAL A 125 5.09 18.49 -3.59
N ILE A 126 6.00 18.93 -2.71
CA ILE A 126 7.27 18.22 -2.48
C ILE A 126 7.06 16.89 -1.75
N LEU A 127 6.24 16.87 -0.71
CA LEU A 127 5.93 15.64 0.02
C LEU A 127 5.13 14.68 -0.86
N GLY A 128 4.17 15.17 -1.65
CA GLY A 128 3.43 14.37 -2.63
C GLY A 128 4.33 13.66 -3.64
N THR A 129 5.34 14.35 -4.16
CA THR A 129 6.35 13.76 -5.07
C THR A 129 7.18 12.68 -4.37
N ILE A 130 7.67 12.94 -3.16
CA ILE A 130 8.46 11.97 -2.38
C ILE A 130 7.62 10.71 -2.10
N LEU A 131 6.37 10.89 -1.66
CA LEU A 131 5.46 9.79 -1.37
C LEU A 131 5.17 8.97 -2.62
N THR A 132 4.93 9.61 -3.76
CA THR A 132 4.68 8.90 -5.03
C THR A 132 5.88 8.04 -5.42
N ALA A 133 7.10 8.57 -5.34
CA ALA A 133 8.31 7.81 -5.61
C ALA A 133 8.48 6.61 -4.67
N LEU A 134 8.21 6.78 -3.38
CA LEU A 134 8.30 5.69 -2.40
C LEU A 134 7.18 4.64 -2.58
N PHE A 135 5.97 5.04 -2.97
CA PHE A 135 4.91 4.11 -3.32
C PHE A 135 5.23 3.28 -4.57
N LEU A 136 5.91 3.87 -5.56
CA LEU A 136 6.41 3.14 -6.74
C LEU A 136 7.50 2.12 -6.38
N LEU A 137 8.32 2.40 -5.36
CA LEU A 137 9.33 1.47 -4.85
C LEU A 137 8.72 0.31 -4.04
N GLN A 138 7.60 0.54 -3.37
CA GLN A 138 6.95 -0.41 -2.48
C GLN A 138 6.63 -1.80 -3.10
N PRO A 139 6.06 -1.92 -4.32
CA PRO A 139 5.83 -3.23 -4.95
C PRO A 139 7.13 -3.96 -5.28
N LEU A 140 8.23 -3.24 -5.56
CA LEU A 140 9.55 -3.86 -5.79
C LEU A 140 10.07 -4.50 -4.50
N ILE A 141 9.96 -3.80 -3.37
CA ILE A 141 10.32 -4.33 -2.05
C ILE A 141 9.42 -5.52 -1.68
N GLY A 142 8.11 -5.41 -1.95
CA GLY A 142 7.14 -6.48 -1.70
C GLY A 142 7.45 -7.75 -2.49
N GLN A 143 7.73 -7.61 -3.78
CA GLN A 143 8.11 -8.70 -4.67
C GLN A 143 9.45 -9.32 -4.28
N TRP A 144 10.43 -8.50 -3.87
CA TRP A 144 11.72 -8.98 -3.38
C TRP A 144 11.58 -9.83 -2.12
N HIS A 145 10.80 -9.38 -1.14
CA HIS A 145 10.51 -10.18 0.05
C HIS A 145 9.82 -11.50 -0.31
N HIS A 146 8.84 -11.49 -1.22
CA HIS A 146 8.14 -12.70 -1.65
C HIS A 146 9.07 -13.71 -2.35
N TYR A 147 9.96 -13.22 -3.21
CA TYR A 147 10.98 -14.05 -3.85
C TYR A 147 11.87 -14.74 -2.80
N LEU A 148 12.32 -14.00 -1.79
CA LEU A 148 13.15 -14.54 -0.70
C LEU A 148 12.39 -15.54 0.18
N TYR A 149 11.11 -15.29 0.46
CA TYR A 149 10.27 -16.21 1.23
C TYR A 149 10.12 -17.59 0.57
N LYS A 150 10.11 -17.64 -0.77
CA LYS A 150 10.02 -18.89 -1.55
C LYS A 150 11.37 -19.54 -1.85
N SER A 151 12.49 -18.87 -1.56
CA SER A 151 13.81 -19.41 -1.86
C SER A 151 14.06 -20.69 -1.04
N PRO A 152 14.55 -21.80 -1.65
CA PRO A 152 14.80 -23.08 -0.97
C PRO A 152 15.68 -22.93 0.27
N SER A 153 16.61 -21.98 0.24
CA SER A 153 17.51 -21.70 1.35
C SER A 153 16.79 -21.21 2.61
N ARG A 154 15.49 -20.88 2.55
CA ARG A 154 14.65 -20.30 3.62
C ARG A 154 15.42 -19.32 4.51
N LYS A 155 16.40 -18.60 3.93
CA LYS A 155 17.03 -17.45 4.56
C LYS A 155 16.00 -16.34 4.46
N VAL A 156 14.92 -16.50 5.23
CA VAL A 156 13.95 -15.46 5.50
C VAL A 156 14.80 -14.33 6.03
N ARG A 157 14.97 -13.27 5.25
CA ARG A 157 15.56 -12.02 5.74
C ARG A 157 14.40 -11.24 6.33
N PRO A 158 14.11 -11.38 7.65
CA PRO A 158 12.95 -10.72 8.26
C PRO A 158 12.98 -9.19 8.08
N GLY A 159 14.17 -8.62 7.83
CA GLY A 159 14.37 -7.20 7.53
C GLY A 159 13.53 -6.70 6.35
N ILE A 160 13.58 -7.33 5.17
CA ILE A 160 12.88 -6.81 3.98
C ILE A 160 11.36 -6.91 4.17
N ARG A 161 10.87 -7.98 4.81
CA ARG A 161 9.47 -8.08 5.22
C ARG A 161 9.05 -6.90 6.09
N ARG A 162 9.88 -6.59 7.09
CA ARG A 162 9.62 -5.55 8.07
C ARG A 162 9.63 -4.18 7.39
N VAL A 163 10.59 -3.93 6.49
CA VAL A 163 10.66 -2.71 5.68
C VAL A 163 9.39 -2.56 4.86
N HIS A 164 8.97 -3.57 4.09
CA HIS A 164 7.72 -3.48 3.31
C HIS A 164 6.49 -3.16 4.17
N ILE A 165 6.33 -3.85 5.30
CA ILE A 165 5.18 -3.62 6.18
C ILE A 165 5.18 -2.22 6.79
N TRP A 166 6.31 -1.78 7.37
CA TRP A 166 6.37 -0.50 8.06
C TRP A 166 6.43 0.67 7.09
N LEU A 167 7.20 0.57 6.00
CA LEU A 167 7.22 1.58 4.95
C LEU A 167 5.80 1.81 4.43
N GLY A 168 5.04 0.74 4.15
CA GLY A 168 3.66 0.87 3.67
C GLY A 168 2.74 1.57 4.66
N ARG A 169 2.85 1.27 5.96
CA ARG A 169 2.06 1.93 7.01
C ARG A 169 2.42 3.41 7.15
N LEU A 170 3.71 3.73 7.16
CA LEU A 170 4.19 5.10 7.25
C LEU A 170 3.78 5.91 6.01
N LEU A 171 3.90 5.33 4.82
CA LEU A 171 3.47 5.99 3.58
C LEU A 171 1.98 6.29 3.56
N MET A 172 1.12 5.37 4.00
CA MET A 172 -0.32 5.63 4.09
C MET A 172 -0.63 6.77 5.07
N ALA A 173 -0.03 6.77 6.27
CA ALA A 173 -0.23 7.83 7.24
C ALA A 173 0.26 9.18 6.70
N ALA A 174 1.47 9.22 6.14
CA ALA A 174 2.03 10.42 5.54
C ALA A 174 1.22 10.91 4.33
N ALA A 175 0.63 10.01 3.54
CA ALA A 175 -0.22 10.38 2.41
C ALA A 175 -1.56 10.99 2.83
N ILE A 176 -2.15 10.53 3.94
CA ILE A 176 -3.34 11.17 4.51
C ILE A 176 -2.99 12.58 5.03
N ILE A 177 -1.83 12.75 5.67
CA ILE A 177 -1.36 14.07 6.11
C ILE A 177 -1.10 14.98 4.91
N ASN A 178 -0.45 14.47 3.86
CA ASN A 178 -0.21 15.21 2.62
C ASN A 178 -1.52 15.59 1.90
N GLY A 179 -2.54 14.74 1.96
CA GLY A 179 -3.85 15.09 1.43
C GLY A 179 -4.49 16.24 2.23
N ALA A 180 -4.34 16.26 3.55
CA ALA A 180 -4.81 17.38 4.38
C ALA A 180 -4.13 18.71 4.02
N THR A 181 -2.80 18.72 3.78
CA THR A 181 -2.11 19.93 3.30
C THR A 181 -2.60 20.37 1.91
N GLY A 182 -2.92 19.41 1.03
CA GLY A 182 -3.51 19.69 -0.29
C GLY A 182 -4.91 20.30 -0.22
N ILE A 183 -5.72 19.90 0.77
CA ILE A 183 -7.03 20.50 1.02
C ILE A 183 -6.90 21.97 1.41
N VAL A 184 -5.91 22.33 2.24
CA VAL A 184 -5.61 23.71 2.61
C VAL A 184 -5.10 24.50 1.40
N LEU A 185 -4.14 23.94 0.65
CA LEU A 185 -3.58 24.57 -0.54
C LEU A 185 -4.64 24.87 -1.61
N GLY A 186 -5.58 23.95 -1.82
CA GLY A 186 -6.67 24.13 -2.77
C GLY A 186 -7.75 25.12 -2.34
N ASN A 187 -7.62 25.78 -1.18
CA ASN A 187 -8.63 26.65 -0.57
C ASN A 187 -10.03 26.02 -0.66
N ASN A 188 -10.13 24.78 -0.23
CA ASN A 188 -11.29 23.95 -0.53
C ASN A 188 -12.54 24.49 0.16
N SER A 189 -13.71 24.12 -0.36
CA SER A 189 -14.96 24.46 0.31
C SER A 189 -15.00 23.81 1.71
N PRO A 190 -15.70 24.42 2.69
CA PRO A 190 -15.88 23.81 4.01
C PRO A 190 -16.49 22.40 3.94
N GLY A 191 -17.28 22.10 2.92
CA GLY A 191 -17.81 20.76 2.67
C GLY A 191 -16.72 19.76 2.25
N GLY A 192 -15.77 20.18 1.40
CA GLY A 192 -14.64 19.37 0.97
C GLY A 192 -13.68 19.05 2.12
N GLU A 193 -13.36 20.06 2.95
CA GLU A 193 -12.53 19.90 4.16
C GLU A 193 -13.14 18.90 5.15
N LYS A 194 -14.44 19.07 5.45
CA LYS A 194 -15.18 18.18 6.34
C LYS A 194 -15.28 16.78 5.76
N GLY A 195 -15.55 16.66 4.46
CA GLY A 195 -15.67 15.39 3.76
C GLY A 195 -14.35 14.60 3.78
N TYR A 196 -13.23 15.26 3.47
CA TYR A 196 -11.91 14.66 3.54
C TYR A 196 -11.58 14.19 4.97
N SER A 197 -11.75 15.07 5.95
CA SER A 197 -11.43 14.80 7.35
C SER A 197 -12.27 13.65 7.92
N ALA A 198 -13.57 13.63 7.61
CA ALA A 198 -14.47 12.56 8.02
C ALA A 198 -14.07 11.22 7.37
N ALA A 199 -13.82 11.20 6.07
CA ALA A 199 -13.42 9.98 5.36
C ALA A 199 -12.08 9.44 5.88
N ALA A 200 -11.07 10.30 6.03
CA ALA A 200 -9.77 9.94 6.59
C ALA A 200 -9.89 9.42 8.03
N GLY A 201 -10.68 10.09 8.87
CA GLY A 201 -10.93 9.67 10.26
C GLY A 201 -11.62 8.32 10.35
N ILE A 202 -12.72 8.11 9.62
CA ILE A 202 -13.48 6.86 9.63
C ILE A 202 -12.62 5.69 9.14
N VAL A 203 -11.95 5.84 7.99
CA VAL A 203 -11.11 4.77 7.45
C VAL A 203 -9.88 4.53 8.32
N GLY A 204 -9.27 5.59 8.86
CA GLY A 204 -8.16 5.49 9.80
C GLY A 204 -8.53 4.71 11.05
N VAL A 205 -9.65 5.03 11.70
CA VAL A 205 -10.15 4.30 12.87
C VAL A 205 -10.46 2.85 12.52
N ALA A 206 -11.17 2.60 11.41
CA ALA A 206 -11.47 1.24 10.95
C ALA A 206 -10.19 0.42 10.72
N TYR A 207 -9.18 1.02 10.08
CA TYR A 207 -7.88 0.38 9.86
C TYR A 207 -7.21 -0.03 11.17
N ILE A 208 -7.17 0.88 12.15
CA ILE A 208 -6.55 0.63 13.46
C ILE A 208 -7.33 -0.45 14.23
N VAL A 209 -8.66 -0.37 14.26
CA VAL A 209 -9.51 -1.36 14.94
C VAL A 209 -9.30 -2.75 14.34
N ILE A 210 -9.35 -2.89 13.01
CA ILE A 210 -9.10 -4.18 12.34
C ILE A 210 -7.70 -4.70 12.69
N LEU A 211 -6.70 -3.82 12.69
CA LEU A 211 -5.33 -4.21 12.99
C LEU A 211 -5.19 -4.72 14.44
N VAL A 212 -5.75 -4.01 15.40
CA VAL A 212 -5.71 -4.37 16.83
C VAL A 212 -6.46 -5.69 17.07
N LEU A 213 -7.68 -5.82 16.55
CA LEU A 213 -8.46 -7.06 16.66
C LEU A 213 -7.74 -8.26 16.04
N TRP A 214 -7.10 -8.05 14.89
CA TRP A 214 -6.33 -9.09 14.22
C TRP A 214 -5.14 -9.56 15.07
N TYR A 215 -4.36 -8.63 15.63
CA TYR A 215 -3.23 -8.98 16.50
C TYR A 215 -3.69 -9.68 17.78
N TRP A 216 -4.79 -9.22 18.39
CA TRP A 216 -5.33 -9.83 19.59
C TRP A 216 -5.83 -11.26 19.34
N ASN A 217 -6.61 -11.46 18.27
CA ASN A 217 -7.10 -12.78 17.91
C ASN A 217 -5.98 -13.76 17.58
N ARG A 218 -4.93 -13.30 16.89
CA ARG A 218 -3.76 -14.14 16.59
C ARG A 218 -2.95 -14.48 17.84
N SER A 219 -2.85 -13.55 18.79
CA SER A 219 -2.20 -13.82 20.08
C SER A 219 -2.98 -14.86 20.90
N LYS A 220 -4.32 -14.85 20.87
CA LYS A 220 -5.13 -15.88 21.53
C LYS A 220 -4.90 -17.26 20.91
N GLN A 221 -4.95 -17.36 19.58
CA GLN A 221 -4.73 -18.61 18.86
C GLN A 221 -3.35 -19.22 19.17
N ASN A 222 -2.29 -18.40 19.17
CA ASN A 222 -0.95 -18.90 19.52
C ASN A 222 -0.90 -19.47 20.96
N ARG A 223 -1.61 -18.86 21.92
CA ARG A 223 -1.65 -19.35 23.31
C ARG A 223 -2.43 -20.65 23.45
N GLU A 224 -3.49 -20.81 22.67
CA GLU A 224 -4.29 -22.05 22.60
C GLU A 224 -3.46 -23.19 21.98
N ASP A 225 -2.75 -22.90 20.89
CA ASP A 225 -1.85 -23.85 20.21
C ASP A 225 -0.70 -24.28 21.15
N ASP A 226 -0.03 -23.32 21.80
CA ASP A 226 1.04 -23.58 22.79
C ASP A 226 0.50 -24.42 23.97
N GLY A 227 -0.70 -24.11 24.47
CA GLY A 227 -1.33 -24.86 25.56
C GLY A 227 -1.66 -26.30 25.19
N HIS A 228 -2.12 -26.54 23.95
CA HIS A 228 -2.39 -27.88 23.43
C HIS A 228 -1.11 -28.71 23.26
N ASP A 229 -0.03 -28.10 22.80
CA ASP A 229 1.27 -28.79 22.66
C ASP A 229 1.86 -29.17 24.02
N MET A 230 1.74 -28.30 25.02
CA MET A 230 2.15 -28.60 26.40
C MET A 230 1.32 -29.72 27.03
N ALA A 231 0.01 -29.74 26.80
CA ALA A 231 -0.87 -30.82 27.28
C ALA A 231 -0.54 -32.18 26.62
N ARG A 232 -0.21 -32.18 25.32
CA ARG A 232 0.24 -33.39 24.61
C ARG A 232 1.59 -33.89 25.11
N ALA A 233 2.55 -32.99 25.35
CA ALA A 233 3.85 -33.35 25.90
C ALA A 233 3.71 -33.95 27.32
N GLY A 234 2.91 -33.30 28.19
CA GLY A 234 2.62 -33.82 29.52
C GLY A 234 1.92 -35.18 29.53
N GLY A 235 0.96 -35.41 28.62
CA GLY A 235 0.29 -36.70 28.46
C GLY A 235 1.25 -37.82 28.03
N ALA A 236 2.14 -37.54 27.07
CA ALA A 236 3.14 -38.50 26.61
C ALA A 236 4.16 -38.87 27.71
N ASP A 237 4.52 -37.92 28.58
CA ASP A 237 5.40 -38.18 29.72
C ASP A 237 4.73 -39.02 30.82
N VAL A 238 3.42 -38.82 31.05
CA VAL A 238 2.62 -39.65 31.98
C VAL A 238 2.50 -41.08 31.45
N GLU A 239 2.19 -41.25 30.16
CA GLU A 239 2.12 -42.57 29.51
C GLU A 239 3.45 -43.30 29.63
N ARG A 240 4.58 -42.64 29.32
CA ARG A 240 5.94 -43.20 29.45
C ARG A 240 6.25 -43.68 30.87
N LYS A 241 5.83 -42.95 31.91
CA LYS A 241 6.06 -43.36 33.31
C LYS A 241 5.17 -44.52 33.76
N SER A 242 4.02 -44.73 33.11
CA SER A 242 3.09 -45.80 33.46
C SER A 242 3.42 -47.15 32.82
N VAL A 243 4.20 -47.17 31.73
CA VAL A 243 4.71 -48.41 31.13
C VAL A 243 5.92 -48.85 31.95
N PRO A 244 5.84 -49.93 32.76
CA PRO A 244 7.01 -50.41 33.48
C PRO A 244 8.06 -50.83 32.46
N ASP A 245 9.32 -50.42 32.69
CA ASP A 245 10.46 -50.80 31.86
C ASP A 245 10.50 -52.33 31.76
N VAL A 246 9.95 -52.86 30.67
CA VAL A 246 10.12 -54.26 30.31
C VAL A 246 11.58 -54.38 29.91
N ALA A 247 12.41 -54.76 30.89
CA ALA A 247 13.78 -55.15 30.66
C ALA A 247 13.74 -56.29 29.63
N VAL A 248 14.09 -55.93 28.39
CA VAL A 248 14.31 -56.88 27.32
C VAL A 248 15.54 -57.67 27.72
N ASP A 249 15.32 -58.81 28.36
CA ASP A 249 16.35 -59.76 28.69
C ASP A 249 16.97 -60.24 27.37
N ARG A 250 18.27 -59.98 27.20
CA ARG A 250 19.00 -60.43 26.03
C ARG A 250 19.33 -61.91 26.23
N MET A 251 18.60 -62.77 25.54
CA MET A 251 19.03 -64.10 25.16
C MET A 251 18.79 -64.27 23.66
#